data_AF-A0A3B0T238-F1
#
_entry.id   AF-A0A3B0T238-F1
#
_cell.length_a   1.000
_cell.length_b   1.000
_cell.length_c   1.000
_cell.angle_alpha   90.00
_cell.angle_beta   90.00
_cell.angle_gamma   90.00
#
_symmetry.space_group_name_H-M   'P 1'
#
loop_
_entity.id
_entity.type
_entity.pdbx_description
1 polymer ?
#
loop_
_entity_poly.entity_id
_entity_poly.type
_entity_poly.pdbx_seq_one_letter_code
_entity_poly.pdbx_strand_id
1 'polypeptide(L)' 'AHIRTLRRKLGDDPNEPRFIETVYGVGYRFLDVQ' A
#
# COMPACT_ATOMS: atom_id res chain seq x y z
N ALA A 1 -5.00 -12.29 -0.84
CA ALA A 1 -4.60 -11.28 0.16
C ALA A 1 -5.32 -9.96 -0.11
N HIS A 2 -5.99 -9.39 0.89
CA HIS A 2 -6.91 -8.23 0.74
C HIS A 2 -6.20 -6.94 0.27
N ILE A 3 -4.92 -6.75 0.60
CA ILE A 3 -4.12 -5.58 0.20
C ILE A 3 -3.97 -5.46 -1.32
N ARG A 4 -3.81 -6.57 -2.06
CA ARG A 4 -3.68 -6.53 -3.53
C ARG A 4 -4.94 -5.97 -4.20
N THR A 5 -6.11 -6.35 -3.70
CA THR A 5 -7.39 -5.84 -4.22
C THR A 5 -7.57 -4.36 -3.87
N LEU A 6 -7.18 -3.95 -2.67
CA LEU A 6 -7.23 -2.55 -2.24
C LEU A 6 -6.30 -1.67 -3.09
N ARG A 7 -5.04 -2.07 -3.26
CA ARG A 7 -4.07 -1.40 -4.14
C ARG A 7 -4.61 -1.22 -5.57
N ARG A 8 -5.23 -2.27 -6.14
CA ARG A 8 -5.87 -2.17 -7.47
C ARG A 8 -6.99 -1.14 -7.52
N LYS A 9 -7.85 -1.08 -6.50
CA LYS A 9 -8.96 -0.12 -6.45
C LYS A 9 -8.48 1.32 -6.28
N LEU A 10 -7.37 1.52 -5.57
CA LEU A 10 -6.76 2.83 -5.34
C LEU A 10 -5.81 3.25 -6.48
N GLY A 11 -5.46 2.33 -7.40
CA GLY A 11 -4.39 2.55 -8.36
C GLY A 11 -3.04 2.78 -7.66
N ASP A 12 -2.78 2.04 -6.59
CA ASP A 12 -1.57 2.16 -5.76
C ASP A 12 -0.53 1.12 -6.21
N ASP A 13 0.60 1.58 -6.76
CA ASP A 13 1.67 0.68 -7.20
C ASP A 13 2.47 0.20 -5.98
N PRO A 14 2.71 -1.11 -5.81
CA PRO A 14 3.56 -1.61 -4.72
C PRO A 14 5.02 -1.10 -4.77
N ASN A 15 5.55 -0.75 -5.95
CA ASN A 15 6.91 -0.25 -6.14
C ASN A 15 6.99 1.26 -5.97
N GLU A 16 5.88 1.97 -6.17
CA GLU A 16 5.74 3.42 -5.97
C GLU A 16 4.49 3.70 -5.12
N PRO A 17 4.49 3.32 -3.83
CA PRO A 17 3.30 3.41 -2.99
C PRO A 17 2.95 4.87 -2.71
N ARG A 18 1.68 5.22 -2.96
CA ARG A 18 1.10 6.53 -2.63
C ARG A 18 0.22 6.47 -1.39
N PHE A 19 -0.39 5.31 -1.14
CA PHE A 19 -1.29 5.10 -0.01
C PHE A 19 -0.82 4.00 0.93
N ILE A 20 -0.30 2.88 0.42
CA ILE A 20 0.00 1.72 1.25
C ILE A 20 1.45 1.30 1.04
N GLU A 21 2.30 1.56 2.03
CA GLU A 21 3.68 1.09 2.04
C GLU A 21 3.78 -0.32 2.64
N THR A 22 4.66 -1.14 2.04
CA THR A 22 5.04 -2.44 2.61
C THR A 22 6.18 -2.24 3.60
N VAL A 23 5.97 -2.65 4.86
CA VAL A 23 7.02 -2.67 5.89
C VAL A 23 7.52 -4.11 6.03
N TYR A 24 8.71 -4.39 5.48
CA TYR A 24 9.28 -5.73 5.46
C TYR A 24 9.42 -6.31 6.88
N GLY A 25 8.95 -7.55 7.05
CA GLY A 25 8.96 -8.25 8.35
C GLY A 25 7.86 -7.80 9.32
N VAL A 26 7.06 -6.80 8.98
CA VAL A 26 6.00 -6.25 9.86
C VAL A 26 4.62 -6.33 9.21
N GLY A 27 4.47 -5.84 7.97
CA GLY A 27 3.19 -5.81 7.29
C GLY A 27 3.04 -4.60 6.37
N TYR A 28 1.95 -3.84 6.55
CA TYR A 28 1.61 -2.69 5.71
C TYR A 28 1.24 -1.50 6.58
N ARG A 29 1.55 -0.29 6.11
CA ARG A 29 1.11 0.95 6.74
C ARG A 29 0.50 1.89 5.70
N PHE A 30 -0.41 2.75 6.17
CA PHE A 30 -0.87 3.85 5.34
C PHE A 30 0.16 4.98 5.33
N LEU A 31 0.41 5.53 4.15
CA LEU A 31 1.16 6.77 3.99
C LEU A 31 0.21 7.93 4.27
N ASP A 32 0.67 8.86 5.10
CA ASP A 32 -0.09 10.07 5.40
C ASP A 32 0.03 11.03 4.22
N VAL A 33 -1.10 11.40 3.63
CA VAL A 33 -1.14 12.35 2.52
C VAL A 33 -1.35 13.72 3.16
N GLN A 34 -0.28 14.52 3.24
CA GLN A 34 -0.37 15.93 3.62
C GLN A 34 -1.19 16.71 2.59
#